data_AF-A0A3N4Q101-F1
#
_entry.id   AF-A0A3N4Q101-F1
#
_cell.length_a   1.000
_cell.length_b   1.000
_cell.length_c   1.000
_cell.angle_alpha   90.00
_cell.angle_beta   90.00
_cell.angle_gamma   90.00
#
_symmetry.space_group_name_H-M   'P 1'
#
loop_
_entity.id
_entity.type
_entity.pdbx_description
1 polymer ?
#
loop_
_entity_poly.entity_id
_entity_poly.type
_entity_poly.pdbx_seq_one_letter_code
_entity_poly.pdbx_strand_id
1 'polypeptide(L)'
;MKILDFAELAGFSNQIAHYYFRKEAIKRATLLEFCTLLGISLDEFYTWSNPRRTPLQPVSDFHYGQRLNELIEEKGLNKTKLAERMGLSRRALYNLLDKAAFTGDQLKKICQVLDVGMKEFMGSSQLEDGGVDMDLESWKDKYYKLLEDHNRALVEIARLKEELQERSA
;
A
#
# COMPACT_ATOMS: atom_id res chain seq x y z
N MET A 1 -32.32 -3.31 -1.35
CA MET A 1 -32.29 -4.79 -1.27
C MET A 1 -31.81 -5.19 0.11
N LYS A 2 -32.56 -6.00 0.87
CA LYS A 2 -32.12 -6.49 2.18
C LYS A 2 -31.19 -7.69 1.99
N ILE A 3 -30.35 -7.98 2.99
CA ILE A 3 -29.41 -9.13 2.98
C ILE A 3 -30.16 -10.45 2.79
N LEU A 4 -31.38 -10.54 3.32
CA LEU A 4 -32.28 -11.69 3.17
C LEU A 4 -32.65 -11.92 1.71
N ASP A 5 -33.11 -10.87 1.03
CA ASP A 5 -33.50 -10.92 -0.39
C ASP A 5 -32.30 -11.33 -1.27
N PHE A 6 -31.09 -10.89 -0.93
CA PHE A 6 -29.86 -11.31 -1.59
C PHE A 6 -29.53 -12.79 -1.34
N ALA A 7 -29.67 -13.25 -0.10
CA ALA A 7 -29.41 -14.64 0.26
C ALA A 7 -30.33 -15.59 -0.52
N GLU A 8 -31.61 -15.24 -0.65
CA GLU A 8 -32.58 -16.01 -1.44
C GLU A 8 -32.22 -16.01 -2.94
N LEU A 9 -31.90 -14.84 -3.51
CA LEU A 9 -31.49 -14.73 -4.92
C LEU A 9 -30.20 -15.50 -5.23
N ALA A 10 -29.29 -15.58 -4.27
CA ALA A 10 -28.02 -16.25 -4.41
C ALA A 10 -28.04 -17.74 -4.01
N GLY A 11 -29.19 -18.26 -3.58
CA GLY A 11 -29.33 -19.65 -3.15
C GLY A 11 -28.61 -19.98 -1.84
N PHE A 12 -28.30 -18.98 -1.01
CA PHE A 12 -27.66 -19.17 0.28
C PHE A 12 -28.65 -19.19 1.43
N SER A 13 -28.30 -19.95 2.48
CA SER A 13 -28.96 -19.77 3.76
C SER A 13 -28.62 -18.40 4.35
N ASN A 14 -29.55 -17.85 5.13
CA ASN A 14 -29.39 -16.61 5.87
C ASN A 14 -28.07 -16.57 6.68
N GLN A 15 -27.69 -17.70 7.29
CA GLN A 15 -26.45 -17.82 8.07
C GLN A 15 -25.20 -17.68 7.20
N ILE A 16 -25.21 -18.23 5.98
CA ILE A 16 -24.10 -18.13 5.03
C ILE A 16 -23.95 -16.69 4.53
N ALA A 17 -25.07 -16.00 4.27
CA ALA A 17 -25.03 -14.58 3.93
C ALA A 17 -24.39 -13.76 5.05
N HIS A 18 -24.85 -13.88 6.30
CA HIS A 18 -24.22 -13.17 7.41
C HIS A 18 -22.75 -13.55 7.65
N TYR A 19 -22.36 -14.79 7.38
CA TYR A 19 -20.97 -15.23 7.46
C TYR A 19 -20.08 -14.46 6.46
N TYR A 20 -20.49 -14.37 5.18
CA TYR A 20 -19.70 -13.64 4.18
C TYR A 20 -19.66 -12.13 4.41
N PHE A 21 -20.74 -11.53 4.92
CA PHE A 21 -20.77 -10.10 5.24
C PHE A 21 -19.95 -9.73 6.48
N ARG A 22 -19.58 -10.70 7.34
CA ARG A 22 -18.74 -10.47 8.54
C ARG A 22 -17.27 -10.83 8.34
N LYS A 23 -16.93 -11.57 7.29
CA LYS A 23 -15.55 -11.97 7.01
C LYS A 23 -14.78 -10.87 6.29
N GLU A 24 -13.54 -10.63 6.72
CA GLU A 24 -12.63 -9.68 6.06
C GLU A 24 -12.18 -10.14 4.67
N ALA A 25 -12.23 -11.45 4.39
CA ALA A 25 -11.79 -12.04 3.14
C ALA A 25 -12.85 -12.98 2.55
N ILE A 26 -13.13 -12.78 1.26
CA ILE A 26 -13.97 -13.64 0.42
C ILE A 26 -13.17 -14.13 -0.79
N LYS A 27 -13.39 -15.38 -1.21
CA LYS A 27 -12.73 -15.92 -2.41
C LYS A 27 -13.22 -15.16 -3.65
N ARG A 28 -12.30 -14.83 -4.57
CA ARG A 28 -12.60 -14.11 -5.82
C ARG A 28 -13.69 -14.79 -6.67
N ALA A 29 -13.69 -16.12 -6.77
CA ALA A 29 -14.70 -16.87 -7.51
C ALA A 29 -16.11 -16.66 -6.93
N THR A 30 -16.25 -16.75 -5.61
CA THR A 30 -17.51 -16.49 -4.90
C THR A 30 -17.94 -15.03 -5.05
N LEU A 31 -17.00 -14.08 -4.99
CA LEU A 31 -17.29 -12.67 -5.21
C LEU A 31 -17.79 -12.39 -6.63
N LEU A 32 -17.23 -13.07 -7.63
CA LEU A 32 -17.67 -12.98 -9.02
C LEU A 32 -19.11 -13.45 -9.20
N GLU A 33 -19.46 -14.60 -8.62
CA GLU A 33 -20.83 -15.10 -8.62
C GLU A 33 -21.80 -14.07 -8.02
N PHE A 34 -21.40 -13.42 -6.92
CA PHE A 34 -22.25 -12.40 -6.27
C PHE A 34 -22.44 -11.17 -7.16
N CYS A 35 -21.38 -10.70 -7.81
CA CYS A 35 -21.44 -9.58 -8.75
C CYS A 35 -22.38 -9.92 -9.92
N THR A 36 -22.26 -11.13 -10.48
CA THR A 36 -23.13 -11.58 -11.57
C THR A 36 -24.61 -11.63 -11.18
N LEU A 37 -24.91 -12.07 -9.96
CA LEU A 37 -26.29 -12.10 -9.45
C LEU A 37 -26.86 -10.69 -9.20
N LEU A 38 -26.01 -9.76 -8.81
CA LEU A 38 -26.37 -8.35 -8.62
C LEU A 38 -26.43 -7.57 -9.94
N GLY A 39 -26.07 -8.20 -11.06
CA GLY A 39 -26.05 -7.55 -12.38
C GLY A 39 -24.95 -6.51 -12.54
N ILE A 40 -23.90 -6.57 -11.71
CA ILE A 40 -22.76 -5.66 -11.74
C ILE A 40 -21.51 -6.41 -12.17
N SER A 41 -20.56 -5.69 -12.76
CA SER A 41 -19.26 -6.28 -13.07
C SER A 41 -18.36 -6.33 -11.83
N LEU A 42 -17.35 -7.21 -11.86
CA LEU A 42 -16.38 -7.31 -10.78
C LEU A 42 -15.49 -6.05 -10.69
N ASP A 43 -15.27 -5.38 -11.82
CA ASP A 43 -14.59 -4.09 -11.91
C ASP A 43 -15.43 -2.96 -11.29
N GLU A 44 -16.72 -2.93 -11.62
CA GLU A 44 -17.71 -2.04 -10.99
C GLU A 44 -17.74 -2.24 -9.47
N PHE A 45 -17.74 -3.49 -9.00
CA PHE A 45 -17.67 -3.78 -7.57
C PHE A 45 -16.38 -3.26 -6.89
N TYR A 46 -15.22 -3.34 -7.55
CA TYR A 46 -13.97 -2.80 -7.00
C TYR A 46 -13.89 -1.27 -7.04
N THR A 47 -14.57 -0.65 -8.00
CA THR A 47 -14.66 0.81 -8.12
C THR A 47 -15.75 1.41 -7.22
N TRP A 48 -16.62 0.59 -6.63
CA TRP A 48 -17.54 1.03 -5.57
C TRP A 48 -16.74 1.56 -4.38
N SER A 49 -16.57 2.88 -4.37
CA SER A 49 -16.00 3.61 -3.25
C SER A 49 -16.87 3.36 -2.02
N ASN A 50 -16.32 2.68 -1.03
CA ASN A 50 -16.96 2.60 0.27
C ASN A 50 -16.93 4.03 0.84
N PRO A 51 -18.03 4.67 1.23
CA PRO A 51 -17.98 6.02 1.81
C PRO A 51 -17.12 6.09 3.10
N ARG A 52 -16.72 4.93 3.65
CA ARG A 52 -15.74 4.80 4.75
C ARG A 52 -14.35 4.36 4.32
N ARG A 53 -14.15 3.87 3.09
CA ARG A 53 -12.81 3.82 2.49
C ARG A 53 -12.71 5.07 1.66
N THR A 54 -12.12 6.11 2.27
CA THR A 54 -11.52 7.20 1.50
C THR A 54 -10.82 6.54 0.31
N PRO A 55 -11.11 6.96 -0.94
CA PRO A 55 -10.35 6.46 -2.07
C PRO A 55 -8.89 6.51 -1.69
N LEU A 56 -8.10 5.51 -2.09
CA LEU A 56 -6.66 5.69 -2.23
C LEU A 56 -6.53 6.91 -3.13
N GLN A 57 -6.45 8.10 -2.52
CA GLN A 57 -6.30 9.32 -3.26
C GLN A 57 -5.04 9.10 -4.08
N PRO A 58 -5.03 9.52 -5.36
CA PRO A 58 -3.76 9.59 -6.08
C PRO A 58 -2.83 10.34 -5.14
N VAL A 59 -1.69 9.71 -4.81
CA VAL A 59 -0.65 10.21 -3.92
C VAL A 59 -0.75 11.72 -3.86
N SER A 60 -1.41 12.27 -2.83
CA SER A 60 -1.32 13.70 -2.59
C SER A 60 0.18 13.89 -2.47
N ASP A 61 0.80 14.62 -3.38
CA ASP A 61 2.25 14.82 -3.44
C ASP A 61 2.70 15.33 -2.08
N PHE A 62 2.99 14.40 -1.16
CA PHE A 62 3.24 14.72 0.22
C PHE A 62 4.60 15.40 0.18
N HIS A 63 4.58 16.73 0.33
CA HIS A 63 5.75 17.54 0.08
C HIS A 63 6.56 17.62 1.37
N TYR A 64 7.61 16.81 1.47
CA TYR A 64 8.36 16.61 2.71
C TYR A 64 8.95 17.93 3.22
N GLY A 65 9.34 18.83 2.32
CA GLY A 65 9.81 20.16 2.66
C GLY A 65 8.75 21.08 3.27
N GLN A 66 7.49 20.97 2.85
CA GLN A 66 6.39 21.74 3.44
C GLN A 66 6.07 21.20 4.82
N ARG A 67 6.00 19.88 4.96
CA ARG A 67 5.81 19.24 6.27
C ARG A 67 6.91 19.58 7.26
N LEU A 68 8.17 19.59 6.81
CA LEU A 68 9.30 20.01 7.63
C LEU A 68 9.11 21.47 8.09
N ASN A 69 8.67 22.36 7.20
CA ASN A 69 8.41 23.75 7.56
C ASN A 69 7.29 23.87 8.61
N GLU A 70 6.20 23.13 8.46
CA GLU A 70 5.11 23.07 9.44
C GLU A 70 5.60 22.62 10.81
N LEU A 71 6.37 21.52 10.89
CA LEU A 71 6.93 21.02 12.15
C LEU A 71 7.86 22.02 12.83
N ILE A 72 8.61 22.80 12.03
CA ILE A 72 9.45 23.88 12.55
C ILE A 72 8.60 24.97 13.19
N GLU A 73 7.49 25.36 12.56
CA GLU A 73 6.56 26.36 13.10
C GLU A 73 5.80 25.81 14.33
N GLU A 74 5.27 24.58 14.27
CA GLU A 74 4.55 23.91 15.37
C GLU A 74 5.42 23.82 16.63
N LYS A 75 6.70 23.46 16.48
CA LYS A 75 7.65 23.36 17.60
C LYS A 75 8.34 24.69 17.95
N GLY A 76 8.01 25.79 17.26
CA GLY A 76 8.63 27.11 17.47
C GLY A 76 10.15 27.12 17.28
N LEU A 77 10.67 26.28 16.38
CA LEU A 77 12.10 26.11 16.16
C LEU A 77 12.66 27.24 15.30
N ASN A 78 13.79 27.81 15.72
CA ASN A 78 14.48 28.80 14.92
C ASN A 78 15.19 28.13 13.74
N LYS A 79 14.75 28.44 12.51
CA LYS A 79 15.31 27.94 11.24
C LYS A 79 16.83 28.10 11.14
N THR A 80 17.39 29.20 11.64
CA THR A 80 18.85 29.41 11.65
C THR A 80 19.56 28.40 12.55
N LYS A 81 19.06 28.22 13.78
CA LYS A 81 19.63 27.26 14.73
C LYS A 81 19.46 25.82 14.25
N LEU A 82 18.35 25.53 13.56
CA LEU A 82 18.13 24.22 12.96
C LEU A 82 19.13 23.94 11.84
N ALA A 83 19.38 24.92 10.96
CA ALA A 83 20.39 24.78 9.91
C ALA A 83 21.77 24.46 10.50
N GLU A 84 22.17 25.18 11.55
CA GLU A 84 23.43 24.94 12.28
C GLU A 84 23.49 23.51 12.86
N ARG A 85 22.43 23.07 13.55
CA ARG A 85 22.34 21.69 14.09
C ARG A 85 22.39 20.62 13.01
N MET A 86 21.84 20.91 11.83
CA MET A 86 21.89 19.99 10.69
C MET A 86 23.24 20.03 9.94
N GLY A 87 24.12 20.99 10.25
CA GLY A 87 25.35 21.23 9.49
C GLY A 87 25.09 21.78 8.09
N LEU A 88 23.99 22.53 7.91
CA LEU A 88 23.56 23.11 6.66
C LEU A 88 23.75 24.62 6.67
N SER A 89 24.06 25.21 5.50
CA SER A 89 23.94 26.65 5.33
C SER A 89 22.46 27.05 5.35
N ARG A 90 22.16 28.32 5.70
CA ARG A 90 20.78 28.83 5.65
C ARG A 90 20.13 28.62 4.28
N ARG A 91 20.87 28.86 3.20
CA ARG A 91 20.41 28.63 1.83
C ARG A 91 20.10 27.16 1.55
N ALA A 92 20.94 26.24 2.05
CA ALA A 92 20.68 24.81 1.92
C ALA A 92 19.44 24.36 2.68
N LEU A 93 19.13 24.99 3.83
CA LEU A 93 17.88 24.73 4.55
C LEU A 93 16.67 25.17 3.74
N TYR A 94 16.66 26.37 3.15
CA TYR A 94 15.52 26.81 2.33
C TYR A 94 15.32 25.90 1.10
N ASN A 95 16.41 25.52 0.42
CA ASN A 95 16.34 24.54 -0.66
C ASN A 95 15.78 23.17 -0.21
N LEU A 96 16.00 22.79 1.06
CA LEU A 96 15.44 21.58 1.65
C LEU A 96 13.94 21.72 1.91
N LEU A 97 13.47 22.90 2.32
CA LEU A 97 12.03 23.18 2.52
C LEU A 97 11.24 23.21 1.20
N ASP A 98 11.90 23.55 0.10
CA ASP A 98 11.28 23.52 -1.25
C ASP A 98 11.36 22.14 -1.92
N LYS A 99 11.95 21.14 -1.25
CA LYS A 99 12.13 19.80 -1.83
C LYS A 99 10.90 18.92 -1.57
N ALA A 100 10.30 18.41 -2.65
CA ALA A 100 9.12 17.57 -2.60
C ALA A 100 9.33 16.25 -1.85
N ALA A 101 10.49 15.60 -2.02
CA ALA A 101 10.80 14.34 -1.36
C ALA A 101 12.23 14.31 -0.82
N PHE A 102 12.42 13.76 0.37
CA PHE A 102 13.74 13.52 0.95
C PHE A 102 14.20 12.10 0.68
N THR A 103 15.52 11.90 0.58
CA THR A 103 16.06 10.54 0.61
C THR A 103 15.88 9.93 1.99
N GLY A 104 15.91 8.60 2.10
CA GLY A 104 15.77 7.92 3.40
C GLY A 104 16.78 8.41 4.45
N ASP A 105 18.02 8.68 4.06
CA ASP A 105 19.05 9.20 4.97
C ASP A 105 18.79 10.65 5.40
N GLN A 106 18.31 11.49 4.48
CA GLN A 106 17.90 12.86 4.80
C GLN A 106 16.76 12.85 5.81
N LEU A 107 15.76 12.00 5.59
CA LEU A 107 14.59 11.87 6.45
C LEU A 107 14.97 11.38 7.86
N LYS A 108 15.84 10.35 7.96
CA LYS A 108 16.39 9.88 9.24
C LYS A 108 17.12 10.99 10.01
N LYS A 109 18.00 11.73 9.33
CA LYS A 109 18.75 12.83 9.94
C LYS A 109 17.84 13.95 10.44
N ILE A 110 16.81 14.29 9.66
CA ILE A 110 15.81 15.30 10.03
C ILE A 110 15.02 14.86 11.25
N CYS A 111 14.51 13.63 11.25
CA CYS A 111 13.79 13.05 12.39
C CYS A 111 14.64 13.06 13.67
N GLN A 112 15.91 12.68 13.55
CA GLN A 112 16.86 12.69 14.67
C GLN A 112 17.11 14.10 15.22
N VAL A 113 17.29 15.10 14.36
CA VAL A 113 17.58 16.49 14.79
C VAL A 113 16.35 17.16 15.41
N LEU A 114 15.16 16.83 14.93
CA LEU A 114 13.88 17.36 15.42
C LEU A 114 13.31 16.59 16.62
N ASP A 115 13.95 15.49 17.00
CA ASP A 115 13.45 14.54 18.00
C ASP A 115 11.99 14.17 17.75
N VAL A 116 11.72 13.73 16.52
CA VAL A 116 10.40 13.25 16.07
C VAL A 116 10.51 11.84 15.51
N GLY A 117 9.48 11.03 15.74
CA GLY A 117 9.36 9.74 15.07
C GLY A 117 9.03 9.91 13.59
N MET A 118 9.37 8.92 12.76
CA MET A 118 8.99 8.91 11.32
C MET A 118 7.47 9.07 11.15
N LYS A 119 6.71 8.39 12.00
CA LYS A 119 5.24 8.45 12.07
C LYS A 119 4.71 9.86 12.40
N GLU A 120 5.38 10.55 13.31
CA GLU A 120 5.04 11.91 13.72
C GLU A 120 5.40 12.92 12.62
N PHE A 121 6.54 12.70 11.95
CA PHE A 121 6.94 13.50 10.79
C PHE A 121 5.90 13.41 9.67
N MET A 122 5.43 12.21 9.34
CA MET A 122 4.42 12.00 8.30
C MET A 122 3.02 12.55 8.65
N GLY A 123 2.80 12.94 9.92
CA GLY A 123 1.52 13.47 10.40
C GLY A 123 0.51 12.37 10.72
N SER A 124 -0.15 12.49 11.87
CA SER A 124 -1.19 11.57 12.37
C SER A 124 -2.47 11.51 11.53
N SER A 125 -2.54 12.15 10.37
CA SER A 125 -3.65 11.97 9.41
C SER A 125 -3.55 10.67 8.58
N GLN A 126 -2.49 9.89 8.74
CA GLN A 126 -2.32 8.58 8.08
C GLN A 126 -2.19 7.40 9.05
N LEU A 127 -2.37 7.61 10.36
CA LEU A 127 -2.09 6.58 11.37
C LEU A 127 -3.24 6.36 12.34
N GLU A 128 -4.40 6.05 11.77
CA GLU A 128 -5.26 5.01 12.32
C GLU A 128 -5.70 4.10 11.17
N ASP A 129 -4.76 3.33 10.61
CA ASP A 129 -4.92 1.89 10.35
C ASP A 129 -3.61 1.32 9.80
N GLY A 130 -3.21 0.14 10.29
CA GLY A 130 -2.16 -0.68 9.68
C GLY A 130 -0.72 -0.17 9.81
N GLY A 131 -0.06 -0.53 10.92
CA GLY A 131 1.39 -0.63 10.92
C GLY A 131 1.86 -1.64 9.86
N VAL A 132 2.25 -1.16 8.69
CA VAL A 132 2.95 -1.95 7.66
C VAL A 132 4.24 -1.25 7.28
N ASP A 133 5.07 -0.99 8.28
CA ASP A 133 6.52 -0.74 8.09
C ASP A 133 7.32 -2.04 8.28
N MET A 134 6.61 -3.17 8.34
CA MET A 134 7.11 -4.53 8.40
C MET A 134 6.61 -5.20 7.12
N ASP A 135 7.51 -5.40 6.15
CA ASP A 135 7.46 -6.36 5.03
C ASP A 135 7.76 -5.83 3.61
N LEU A 136 8.10 -4.56 3.37
CA LEU A 136 8.40 -4.13 1.98
C LEU A 136 9.64 -4.86 1.38
N GLU A 137 10.69 -5.07 2.18
CA GLU A 137 11.86 -5.87 1.77
C GLU A 137 11.52 -7.39 1.70
N SER A 138 10.64 -7.86 2.58
CA SER A 138 10.17 -9.25 2.63
C SER A 138 9.27 -9.63 1.46
N TRP A 139 8.42 -8.71 0.99
CA TRP A 139 7.60 -8.90 -0.22
C TRP A 139 8.45 -8.91 -1.48
N LYS A 140 9.49 -8.08 -1.53
CA LYS A 140 10.47 -8.07 -2.61
C LYS A 140 11.22 -9.41 -2.69
N ASP A 141 11.67 -9.95 -1.55
CA ASP A 141 12.32 -11.27 -1.50
C ASP A 141 11.37 -12.42 -1.88
N LYS A 142 10.12 -12.39 -1.38
CA LYS A 142 9.08 -13.36 -1.76
C LYS A 142 8.78 -13.31 -3.27
N TYR A 143 8.73 -12.11 -3.85
CA TYR A 143 8.50 -11.91 -5.27
C TYR A 143 9.66 -12.42 -6.12
N TYR A 144 10.91 -12.12 -5.74
CA TYR A 144 12.08 -12.64 -6.45
C TYR A 144 12.14 -14.16 -6.42
N LYS A 145 11.87 -14.76 -5.27
CA LYS A 145 11.82 -16.22 -5.14
C LYS A 145 10.76 -16.83 -6.05
N LEU A 146 9.56 -16.25 -6.09
CA LEU A 146 8.49 -16.71 -6.98
C LEU A 146 8.91 -16.64 -8.47
N LEU A 147 9.60 -15.57 -8.86
CA LEU A 147 10.10 -15.38 -10.23
C LEU A 147 11.17 -16.42 -10.59
N GLU A 148 12.08 -16.71 -9.67
CA GLU A 148 13.10 -17.76 -9.83
C GLU A 148 12.47 -19.14 -9.97
N ASP A 149 11.53 -19.47 -9.09
CA ASP A 149 10.81 -20.76 -9.12
C ASP A 149 10.03 -20.92 -10.44
N HIS A 150 9.40 -19.85 -10.91
CA HIS A 150 8.70 -19.85 -12.20
C HIS A 150 9.64 -20.09 -13.37
N ASN A 151 10.80 -19.41 -13.39
CA ASN A 151 11.80 -19.59 -14.44
C ASN A 151 12.37 -21.01 -14.45
N ARG A 152 12.62 -21.61 -13.28
CA ARG A 152 13.06 -23.02 -13.18
C ARG A 152 12.01 -23.96 -13.77
N ALA A 153 10.75 -23.77 -13.42
CA ALA A 153 9.66 -24.58 -13.96
C ALA A 153 9.55 -24.46 -15.49
N LEU A 154 9.73 -23.27 -16.05
CA LEU A 154 9.73 -23.06 -17.50
C LEU A 154 10.87 -23.81 -18.20
N VAL A 155 12.08 -23.76 -17.64
CA VAL A 155 13.25 -24.49 -18.16
C VAL A 155 13.00 -25.99 -18.12
N GLU A 156 12.44 -26.50 -17.02
CA GLU A 156 12.16 -27.93 -16.87
C GLU A 156 11.06 -28.42 -17.82
N ILE A 157 10.01 -27.63 -18.02
CA ILE A 157 8.98 -27.91 -19.03
C ILE A 157 9.57 -27.91 -20.44
N ALA A 158 10.47 -26.96 -20.76
CA ALA A 158 11.13 -26.92 -22.06
C ALA A 158 11.96 -28.18 -22.31
N ARG A 159 12.76 -28.59 -21.32
CA ARG A 159 13.55 -29.83 -21.39
C ARG A 159 12.68 -31.08 -21.55
N LEU A 160 11.62 -31.21 -20.76
CA LEU A 160 10.70 -32.35 -20.86
C LEU A 160 10.00 -32.43 -22.22
N LYS A 161 9.72 -31.28 -22.85
CA LYS A 161 9.15 -31.22 -24.21
C LYS A 161 10.16 -31.70 -25.26
N GLU A 162 11.43 -31.33 -25.15
CA GLU A 162 12.50 -31.83 -26.03
C GLU A 162 12.66 -33.35 -25.90
N GLU A 163 12.75 -33.87 -24.67
CA GLU A 163 12.88 -35.32 -24.43
C GLU A 163 11.65 -36.11 -24.93
N LEU A 164 10.44 -35.53 -24.87
CA LEU A 164 9.22 -36.10 -25.46
C LEU A 164 9.26 -36.10 -26.98
N GLN A 165 9.71 -34.99 -27.59
CA GLN A 165 9.85 -34.91 -29.05
C GLN A 165 10.87 -35.94 -29.57
N GLU A 166 12.02 -36.08 -28.91
CA GLU A 166 13.05 -37.05 -29.26
C GLU A 166 12.60 -38.51 -29.09
N ARG A 167 11.73 -38.81 -28.11
CA ARG A 167 11.15 -40.15 -27.93
C ARG A 167 10.01 -40.48 -28.89
N SER A 168 9.41 -39.47 -29.51
CA SER A 168 8.29 -39.60 -30.45
C SER A 168 8.71 -39.56 -31.92
N ALA A 169 10.00 -39.31 -32.19
CA ALA A 169 10.65 -39.38 -33.50
C ALA A 169 11.37 -40.73 -33.67
#